data_AF-A0A3D0NSH7-F1
#
_entry.id   AF-A0A3D0NSH7-F1
#
_cell.length_a   1.000
_cell.length_b   1.000
_cell.length_c   1.000
_cell.angle_alpha   90.00
_cell.angle_beta   90.00
_cell.angle_gamma   90.00
#
_symmetry.space_group_name_H-M   'P 1'
#
loop_
_entity.id
_entity.type
_entity.pdbx_description
1 polymer ?
#
loop_
_entity_poly.entity_id
_entity_poly.type
_entity_poly.pdbx_seq_one_letter_code
_entity_poly.pdbx_strand_id
1 'polypeptide(L)'
;LADLIAQPGRARATGAADLIDVAGSAFAGADGDPRTSWTAQQGAAQHRSAPTLTVTLPVATEVSGLRLMQSGSTLPSHPTMVAIDLGDGPQVRRLSSAPDAGPQTLSLHPRITDTVRISLLQWDDVIDRTALGFDQLKSPGLAEVAVLGPDGAPIAAADARANRVRGIELACGQGPVIAVSGRFVQTSVSTTVGALLDGRPIPAKTCDPAPISLRTGTQELLISPGSAFIVDGVQLSGPLSAEIATAPTTPAPVTEWTADRREISLARSPIARVVVVPESVNPGWVARTPDGATLTPVIVNGWQQGWVVPAGAVGTITLGFASNGPYRVGLLGGLALLPLLLMLALVPPRRPETAGPAAAPWAPGALAGLGVIAVGAAIAGVGGVAVFGAALLGTRLLRHRRRLFDRLTLVVAPAGLILAGALLARYPWRSVDGYIGDSAWAQLPALVAVAALAVSALENDTAAKPST
;
A
#
# COMPACT_ATOMS: atom_id res chain seq x y z
N LEU A 1 -7.80 24.68 -12.89
CA LEU A 1 -8.94 24.61 -11.95
C LEU A 1 -9.31 25.98 -11.36
N ALA A 2 -8.37 26.69 -10.71
CA ALA A 2 -8.63 27.98 -10.06
C ALA A 2 -9.43 28.99 -10.93
N ASP A 3 -9.09 29.13 -12.21
CA ASP A 3 -9.82 30.04 -13.12
C ASP A 3 -11.28 29.65 -13.35
N LEU A 4 -11.59 28.35 -13.36
CA LEU A 4 -12.93 27.84 -13.59
C LEU A 4 -13.85 28.10 -12.38
N ILE A 5 -13.27 27.95 -11.18
CA ILE A 5 -14.03 28.04 -9.92
C ILE A 5 -14.06 29.45 -9.32
N ALA A 6 -13.15 30.34 -9.72
CA ALA A 6 -13.13 31.72 -9.26
C ALA A 6 -14.48 32.41 -9.47
N GLN A 7 -14.99 33.06 -8.43
CA GLN A 7 -16.25 33.77 -8.52
C GLN A 7 -16.06 35.04 -9.37
N PRO A 8 -16.82 35.22 -10.46
CA PRO A 8 -16.67 36.39 -11.32
C PRO A 8 -16.93 37.70 -10.55
N GLY A 9 -16.13 38.73 -10.85
CA GLY A 9 -16.28 40.06 -10.25
C GLY A 9 -15.96 40.14 -8.75
N ARG A 10 -15.23 39.15 -8.22
CA ARG A 10 -14.75 39.14 -6.83
C ARG A 10 -13.23 39.35 -6.76
N ALA A 11 -12.76 39.73 -5.57
CA ALA A 11 -11.34 39.83 -5.28
C ALA A 11 -10.66 38.47 -5.49
N ARG A 12 -9.42 38.48 -5.98
CA ARG A 12 -8.66 37.25 -6.27
C ARG A 12 -7.27 37.32 -5.67
N ALA A 13 -6.90 36.27 -4.94
CA ALA A 13 -5.56 36.11 -4.39
C ALA A 13 -4.65 35.33 -5.35
N THR A 14 -3.40 35.78 -5.46
CA THR A 14 -2.32 35.15 -6.23
C THR A 14 -1.01 35.24 -5.45
N GLY A 15 -0.13 34.27 -5.64
CA GLY A 15 1.12 34.19 -4.89
C GLY A 15 1.76 32.81 -5.02
N ALA A 16 3.01 32.71 -4.59
CA ALA A 16 3.69 31.42 -4.49
C ALA A 16 3.08 30.61 -3.34
N ALA A 17 2.87 29.31 -3.57
CA ALA A 17 2.32 28.40 -2.57
C ALA A 17 3.06 27.07 -2.62
N ASP A 18 3.04 26.34 -1.51
CA ASP A 18 3.61 24.99 -1.45
C ASP A 18 2.74 23.97 -2.18
N LEU A 19 1.41 24.18 -2.11
CA LEU A 19 0.41 23.30 -2.67
C LEU A 19 -0.11 23.84 -4.00
N ILE A 20 -0.29 22.92 -4.97
CA ILE A 20 -0.95 23.21 -6.25
C ILE A 20 -2.48 23.09 -6.16
N ASP A 21 -2.99 22.40 -5.14
CA ASP A 21 -4.43 22.26 -4.91
C ASP A 21 -5.04 23.62 -4.54
N VAL A 22 -6.21 23.92 -5.10
CA VAL A 22 -6.87 25.22 -4.91
C VAL A 22 -7.17 25.54 -3.44
N ALA A 23 -7.47 24.53 -2.62
CA ALA A 23 -7.76 24.68 -1.18
C ALA A 23 -6.51 24.96 -0.32
N GLY A 24 -5.31 24.74 -0.87
CA GLY A 24 -4.02 25.01 -0.21
C GLY A 24 -3.16 26.08 -0.89
N SER A 25 -3.52 26.45 -2.12
CA SER A 25 -2.80 27.44 -2.94
C SER A 25 -3.17 28.88 -2.57
N ALA A 26 -2.60 29.86 -3.26
CA ALA A 26 -2.97 31.27 -3.10
C ALA A 26 -4.47 31.55 -3.33
N PHE A 27 -5.17 30.72 -4.11
CA PHE A 27 -6.62 30.86 -4.32
C PHE A 27 -7.40 30.83 -3.01
N ALA A 28 -7.02 29.93 -2.09
CA ALA A 28 -7.68 29.76 -0.80
C ALA A 28 -7.63 31.01 0.07
N GLY A 29 -6.63 31.87 -0.10
CA GLY A 29 -6.50 33.09 0.72
C GLY A 29 -7.56 34.16 0.47
N ALA A 30 -8.44 34.00 -0.52
CA ALA A 30 -9.55 34.92 -0.80
C ALA A 30 -10.76 34.22 -1.44
N ASP A 31 -10.99 32.94 -1.12
CA ASP A 31 -12.11 32.16 -1.67
C ASP A 31 -13.40 32.30 -0.84
N GLY A 32 -13.31 32.93 0.34
CA GLY A 32 -14.42 33.13 1.26
C GLY A 32 -14.77 31.91 2.12
N ASP A 33 -13.93 30.86 2.14
CA ASP A 33 -14.10 29.67 3.00
C ASP A 33 -13.02 29.63 4.10
N PRO A 34 -13.36 29.84 5.38
CA PRO A 34 -12.37 29.81 6.46
C PRO A 34 -11.76 28.42 6.73
N ARG A 35 -12.23 27.38 6.03
CA ARG A 35 -11.74 26.00 6.15
C ARG A 35 -10.61 25.70 5.17
N THR A 36 -10.40 26.52 4.16
CA THR A 36 -9.26 26.45 3.25
C THR A 36 -8.19 27.43 3.74
N SER A 37 -6.93 27.23 3.31
CA SER A 37 -5.85 28.14 3.72
C SER A 37 -4.73 28.16 2.69
N TRP A 38 -4.31 29.35 2.30
CA TRP A 38 -3.07 29.51 1.55
C TRP A 38 -1.89 29.11 2.42
N THR A 39 -1.11 28.14 1.93
CA THR A 39 0.16 27.74 2.55
C THR A 39 1.33 28.25 1.72
N ALA A 40 2.17 29.10 2.30
CA ALA A 40 3.37 29.60 1.64
C ALA A 40 4.36 28.46 1.31
N GLN A 41 5.19 28.64 0.29
CA GLN A 41 6.20 27.66 -0.11
C GLN A 41 7.09 27.22 1.06
N GLN A 42 7.39 25.92 1.13
CA GLN A 42 8.14 25.36 2.24
C GLN A 42 9.54 25.96 2.45
N GLY A 43 10.14 26.48 1.37
CA GLY A 43 11.41 27.22 1.43
C GLY A 43 11.35 28.50 2.26
N ALA A 44 10.17 29.08 2.48
CA ALA A 44 10.00 30.31 3.27
C ALA A 44 10.33 30.10 4.74
N ALA A 45 9.88 28.98 5.33
CA ALA A 45 10.25 28.60 6.69
C ALA A 45 11.74 28.33 6.82
N GLN A 46 12.34 27.63 5.85
CA GLN A 46 13.76 27.24 5.88
C GLN A 46 14.70 28.44 5.82
N HIS A 47 14.39 29.42 4.96
CA HIS A 47 15.27 30.57 4.72
C HIS A 47 14.81 31.85 5.45
N ARG A 48 13.74 31.77 6.25
CA ARG A 48 13.09 32.93 6.90
C ARG A 48 12.82 34.09 5.93
N SER A 49 12.44 33.76 4.69
CA SER A 49 12.03 34.77 3.70
C SER A 49 10.56 35.10 3.88
N ALA A 50 10.17 36.37 3.77
CA ALA A 50 8.78 36.79 3.91
C ALA A 50 7.92 36.40 2.68
N PRO A 51 7.05 35.37 2.77
CA PRO A 51 6.19 35.03 1.64
C PRO A 51 5.12 36.11 1.44
N THR A 52 4.79 36.38 0.17
CA THR A 52 3.84 37.45 -0.20
C THR A 52 2.61 36.88 -0.90
N LEU A 53 1.43 37.25 -0.40
CA LEU A 53 0.14 37.05 -1.06
C LEU A 53 -0.32 38.38 -1.67
N THR A 54 -0.74 38.36 -2.93
CA THR A 54 -1.26 39.54 -3.64
C THR A 54 -2.76 39.36 -3.89
N VAL A 55 -3.56 40.26 -3.34
CA VAL A 55 -5.01 40.31 -3.58
C VAL A 55 -5.29 41.40 -4.62
N THR A 56 -5.95 41.02 -5.71
CA THR A 56 -6.37 41.91 -6.80
C THR A 56 -7.88 42.12 -6.74
N LEU A 57 -8.31 43.36 -6.72
CA LEU A 57 -9.71 43.80 -6.74
C LEU A 57 -10.20 43.94 -8.19
N PRO A 58 -11.50 43.80 -8.46
CA PRO A 58 -12.05 43.97 -9.80
C PRO A 58 -11.88 45.37 -10.40
N VAL A 59 -11.87 46.39 -9.54
CA VAL A 59 -11.75 47.81 -9.90
C VAL A 59 -10.94 48.50 -8.80
N ALA A 60 -10.17 49.53 -9.16
CA ALA A 60 -9.46 50.36 -8.19
C ALA A 60 -10.46 51.10 -7.28
N THR A 61 -10.37 50.87 -5.99
CA THR A 61 -11.26 51.45 -4.97
C THR A 61 -10.45 51.92 -3.77
N GLU A 62 -11.03 52.80 -2.95
CA GLU A 62 -10.39 53.21 -1.71
C GLU A 62 -10.33 52.04 -0.72
N VAL A 63 -9.12 51.59 -0.40
CA VAL A 63 -8.83 50.56 0.59
C VAL A 63 -8.39 51.25 1.87
N SER A 64 -9.10 51.01 2.97
CA SER A 64 -8.81 51.61 4.30
C SER A 64 -8.36 50.57 5.33
N GLY A 65 -8.49 49.27 5.02
CA GLY A 65 -8.13 48.20 5.95
C GLY A 65 -8.16 46.82 5.33
N LEU A 66 -7.76 45.83 6.12
CA LEU A 66 -7.87 44.40 5.81
C LEU A 66 -8.49 43.65 6.98
N ARG A 67 -9.20 42.56 6.70
CA ARG A 67 -9.55 41.55 7.69
C ARG A 67 -8.84 40.26 7.33
N LEU A 68 -7.97 39.80 8.23
CA LEU A 68 -7.17 38.60 8.07
C LEU A 68 -7.72 37.50 8.98
N MET A 69 -7.79 36.29 8.46
CA MET A 69 -8.13 35.09 9.22
C MET A 69 -6.99 34.08 9.14
N GLN A 70 -6.63 33.53 10.29
CA GLN A 70 -5.63 32.47 10.40
C GLN A 70 -6.31 31.10 10.20
N SER A 71 -5.51 30.06 9.93
CA SER A 71 -6.02 28.71 9.80
C SER A 71 -6.69 28.24 11.09
N GLY A 72 -7.82 27.54 10.96
CA GLY A 72 -8.50 26.93 12.11
C GLY A 72 -7.74 25.77 12.77
N SER A 73 -6.60 25.36 12.19
CA SER A 73 -5.69 24.37 12.73
C SER A 73 -4.30 24.99 12.97
N THR A 74 -3.43 24.30 13.71
CA THR A 74 -2.04 24.71 13.97
C THR A 74 -1.21 24.92 12.69
N LEU A 75 -1.63 24.31 11.58
CA LEU A 75 -1.01 24.46 10.27
C LEU A 75 -2.00 25.06 9.24
N PRO A 76 -1.52 25.87 8.28
CA PRO A 76 -0.16 26.46 8.21
C PRO A 76 0.18 27.35 9.42
N SER A 77 1.47 27.62 9.63
CA SER A 77 1.93 28.40 10.81
C SER A 77 1.27 29.78 10.87
N HIS A 78 0.89 30.17 12.08
CA HIS A 78 0.14 31.40 12.35
C HIS A 78 1.05 32.64 12.27
N PRO A 79 0.79 33.60 11.36
CA PRO A 79 1.58 34.83 11.27
C PRO A 79 1.30 35.77 12.43
N THR A 80 2.36 36.37 12.98
CA THR A 80 2.31 37.33 14.10
C THR A 80 2.68 38.74 13.66
N MET A 81 3.23 38.91 12.47
CA MET A 81 3.54 40.21 11.89
C MET A 81 3.40 40.18 10.37
N VAL A 82 2.74 41.22 9.83
CA VAL A 82 2.51 41.38 8.39
C VAL A 82 2.90 42.77 7.93
N ALA A 83 3.40 42.88 6.70
CA ALA A 83 3.55 44.14 5.98
C ALA A 83 2.52 44.19 4.85
N ILE A 84 1.77 45.28 4.80
CA ILE A 84 0.69 45.48 3.83
C ILE A 84 1.03 46.69 2.97
N ASP A 85 1.14 46.50 1.65
CA ASP A 85 1.49 47.55 0.70
C ASP A 85 0.31 47.78 -0.28
N LEU A 86 -0.20 49.02 -0.27
CA LEU A 86 -1.26 49.50 -1.17
C LEU A 86 -0.67 50.26 -2.37
N GLY A 87 0.66 50.30 -2.52
CA GLY A 87 1.41 51.00 -3.55
C GLY A 87 2.01 52.34 -3.09
N ASP A 88 1.92 52.69 -1.80
CA ASP A 88 2.56 53.85 -1.15
C ASP A 88 3.63 53.45 -0.12
N GLY A 89 3.90 52.15 0.00
CA GLY A 89 4.90 51.60 0.90
C GLY A 89 4.30 50.65 1.94
N PRO A 90 5.14 49.79 2.55
CA PRO A 90 4.68 48.76 3.47
C PRO A 90 4.23 49.34 4.82
N GLN A 91 2.98 49.09 5.17
CA GLN A 91 2.41 49.36 6.48
C GLN A 91 2.49 48.10 7.36
N VAL A 92 3.36 48.12 8.36
CA VAL A 92 3.58 46.96 9.26
C VAL A 92 2.48 46.91 10.33
N ARG A 93 1.92 45.72 10.56
CA ARG A 93 0.91 45.45 11.60
C ARG A 93 1.27 44.16 12.33
N ARG A 94 1.01 44.13 13.64
CA ARG A 94 1.09 42.91 14.45
C ARG A 94 -0.25 42.19 14.44
N LEU A 95 -0.18 40.87 14.46
CA LEU A 95 -1.31 39.96 14.60
C LEU A 95 -1.20 39.25 15.95
N SER A 96 -2.35 38.97 16.56
CA SER A 96 -2.43 38.09 17.73
C SER A 96 -2.22 36.64 17.30
N SER A 97 -1.31 35.91 17.97
CA SER A 97 -1.15 34.45 17.84
C SER A 97 -2.06 33.66 18.80
N ALA A 98 -3.02 34.31 19.46
CA ALA A 98 -3.91 33.59 20.36
C ALA A 98 -4.73 32.55 19.57
N PRO A 99 -4.85 31.30 20.07
CA PRO A 99 -5.58 30.23 19.37
C PRO A 99 -7.03 30.59 18.99
N ASP A 100 -7.67 31.45 19.80
CA ASP A 100 -9.06 31.90 19.62
C ASP A 100 -9.17 33.33 19.04
N ALA A 101 -8.09 33.88 18.47
CA ALA A 101 -8.05 35.28 18.03
C ALA A 101 -9.11 35.64 16.99
N GLY A 102 -9.65 34.64 16.27
CA GLY A 102 -10.67 34.84 15.24
C GLY A 102 -10.21 35.78 14.12
N PRO A 103 -11.15 36.34 13.34
CA PRO A 103 -10.83 37.32 12.31
C PRO A 103 -10.26 38.63 12.91
N GLN A 104 -9.09 39.06 12.45
CA GLN A 104 -8.43 40.28 12.92
C GLN A 104 -8.55 41.40 11.88
N THR A 105 -9.13 42.52 12.28
CA THR A 105 -9.28 43.70 11.40
C THR A 105 -8.13 44.69 11.64
N LEU A 106 -7.48 45.09 10.55
CA LEU A 106 -6.31 45.96 10.53
C LEU A 106 -6.65 47.27 9.80
N SER A 107 -6.57 48.40 10.49
CA SER A 107 -6.70 49.72 9.88
C SER A 107 -5.42 50.14 9.17
N LEU A 108 -5.55 50.71 7.98
CA LEU A 108 -4.47 51.19 7.12
C LEU A 108 -4.66 52.68 6.83
N HIS A 109 -3.60 53.33 6.39
CA HIS A 109 -3.72 54.63 5.74
C HIS A 109 -4.46 54.40 4.41
N PRO A 110 -5.61 55.07 4.17
CA PRO A 110 -6.43 54.78 3.00
C PRO A 110 -5.74 55.13 1.67
N ARG A 111 -5.93 54.29 0.66
CA ARG A 111 -5.39 54.49 -0.69
C ARG A 111 -6.35 53.93 -1.74
N ILE A 112 -6.53 54.64 -2.85
CA ILE A 112 -7.20 54.10 -4.02
C ILE A 112 -6.22 53.17 -4.76
N THR A 113 -6.53 51.87 -4.78
CA THR A 113 -5.75 50.85 -5.46
C THR A 113 -6.64 49.67 -5.85
N ASP A 114 -6.23 48.88 -6.83
CA ASP A 114 -6.81 47.57 -7.14
C ASP A 114 -5.94 46.41 -6.61
N THR A 115 -4.75 46.69 -6.10
CA THR A 115 -3.76 45.67 -5.75
C THR A 115 -3.28 45.87 -4.33
N VAL A 116 -3.38 44.80 -3.52
CA VAL A 116 -2.92 44.77 -2.14
C VAL A 116 -1.90 43.65 -1.96
N ARG A 117 -0.67 43.99 -1.55
CA ARG A 117 0.38 43.00 -1.27
C ARG A 117 0.51 42.79 0.23
N ILE A 118 0.53 41.52 0.66
CA ILE A 118 0.58 41.12 2.07
C ILE A 118 1.78 40.20 2.24
N SER A 119 2.82 40.70 2.90
CA SER A 119 4.03 39.93 3.22
C SER A 119 3.96 39.44 4.67
N LEU A 120 4.13 38.15 4.90
CA LEU A 120 4.20 37.59 6.26
C LEU A 120 5.63 37.74 6.78
N LEU A 121 5.86 38.62 7.76
CA LEU A 121 7.20 38.97 8.24
C LEU A 121 7.65 38.07 9.40
N GLN A 122 6.72 37.64 10.24
CA GLN A 122 6.98 36.79 11.40
C GLN A 122 5.77 35.88 11.64
N TRP A 123 6.02 34.68 12.17
CA TRP A 123 5.04 33.64 12.47
C TRP A 123 5.53 32.75 13.60
N ASP A 124 4.64 31.91 14.12
CA ASP A 124 4.99 30.92 15.14
C ASP A 124 5.74 29.72 14.52
N ASP A 125 6.88 29.38 15.11
CA ASP A 125 7.70 28.24 14.68
C ASP A 125 7.02 26.93 15.10
N VAL A 126 6.45 26.20 14.14
CA VAL A 126 5.83 24.89 14.36
C VAL A 126 6.73 23.81 13.77
N ILE A 127 7.18 22.86 14.60
CA ILE A 127 8.00 21.73 14.20
C ILE A 127 7.10 20.51 13.99
N ASP A 128 7.11 19.98 12.78
CA ASP A 128 6.42 18.75 12.40
C ASP A 128 7.41 17.59 12.35
N ARG A 129 7.04 16.46 12.94
CA ARG A 129 7.77 15.21 12.73
C ARG A 129 7.11 14.45 11.60
N THR A 130 7.75 14.49 10.44
CA THR A 130 7.24 13.87 9.22
C THR A 130 7.10 12.34 9.36
N ALA A 131 6.31 11.71 8.50
CA ALA A 131 6.16 10.25 8.46
C ALA A 131 7.49 9.50 8.23
N LEU A 132 8.51 10.21 7.72
CA LEU A 132 9.88 9.69 7.52
C LEU A 132 10.79 9.87 8.75
N GLY A 133 10.28 10.48 9.83
CA GLY A 133 11.03 10.71 11.07
C GLY A 133 11.89 11.98 11.10
N PHE A 134 11.84 12.81 10.05
CA PHE A 134 12.53 14.10 10.04
C PHE A 134 11.71 15.17 10.74
N ASP A 135 12.37 15.99 11.57
CA ASP A 135 11.80 17.20 12.16
C ASP A 135 11.92 18.35 11.15
N GLN A 136 10.81 19.03 10.86
CA GLN A 136 10.71 20.08 9.83
C GLN A 136 9.89 21.27 10.33
N LEU A 137 10.42 22.50 10.24
CA LEU A 137 9.64 23.72 10.49
C LEU A 137 8.59 23.91 9.39
N LYS A 138 7.36 24.31 9.74
CA LYS A 138 6.30 24.56 8.76
C LYS A 138 6.18 26.01 8.35
N SER A 139 5.73 26.20 7.11
CA SER A 139 5.56 27.52 6.52
C SER A 139 4.27 28.19 6.96
N PRO A 140 4.26 29.53 6.99
CA PRO A 140 3.10 30.29 7.42
C PRO A 140 2.02 30.35 6.35
N GLY A 141 0.83 30.80 6.74
CA GLY A 141 -0.30 30.92 5.83
C GLY A 141 -1.45 31.74 6.39
N LEU A 142 -2.47 31.94 5.55
CA LEU A 142 -3.70 32.65 5.89
C LEU A 142 -4.90 31.84 5.39
N ALA A 143 -5.94 31.77 6.20
CA ALA A 143 -7.21 31.16 5.82
C ALA A 143 -7.99 32.07 4.88
N GLU A 144 -8.12 33.35 5.22
CA GLU A 144 -8.92 34.29 4.43
C GLU A 144 -8.38 35.71 4.55
N VAL A 145 -8.47 36.46 3.46
CA VAL A 145 -8.15 37.88 3.35
C VAL A 145 -9.31 38.63 2.71
N ALA A 146 -9.97 39.48 3.50
CA ALA A 146 -10.96 40.42 2.98
C ALA A 146 -10.41 41.84 3.00
N VAL A 147 -10.43 42.51 1.84
CA VAL A 147 -10.06 43.94 1.72
C VAL A 147 -11.23 44.80 2.16
N LEU A 148 -11.00 45.85 2.95
CA LEU A 148 -12.05 46.69 3.54
C LEU A 148 -12.04 48.11 2.96
N GLY A 149 -13.24 48.64 2.74
CA GLY A 149 -13.48 50.03 2.36
C GLY A 149 -13.62 50.99 3.55
N PRO A 150 -13.77 52.31 3.32
CA PRO A 150 -13.86 53.32 4.37
C PRO A 150 -14.99 53.11 5.38
N ASP A 151 -16.06 52.43 4.97
CA ASP A 151 -17.21 52.03 5.77
C ASP A 151 -16.97 50.77 6.62
N GLY A 152 -15.80 50.13 6.50
CA GLY A 152 -15.44 48.88 7.16
C GLY A 152 -16.06 47.64 6.51
N ALA A 153 -16.72 47.78 5.36
CA ALA A 153 -17.33 46.67 4.63
C ALA A 153 -16.30 45.96 3.72
N PRO A 154 -16.41 44.64 3.52
CA PRO A 154 -15.58 43.91 2.56
C PRO A 154 -15.82 44.35 1.11
N ILE A 155 -14.75 44.69 0.40
CA ILE A 155 -14.76 45.05 -1.03
C ILE A 155 -14.69 43.77 -1.86
N ALA A 156 -15.74 43.51 -2.63
CA ALA A 156 -15.80 42.41 -3.60
C ALA A 156 -15.40 41.04 -3.03
N ALA A 157 -15.62 40.78 -1.74
CA ALA A 157 -15.29 39.50 -1.11
C ALA A 157 -16.05 38.35 -1.78
N ALA A 158 -15.37 37.21 -1.94
CA ALA A 158 -15.99 35.99 -2.42
C ALA A 158 -16.96 35.43 -1.36
N ASP A 159 -17.99 34.74 -1.82
CA ASP A 159 -18.91 33.99 -0.97
C ASP A 159 -18.80 32.52 -1.36
N ALA A 160 -18.02 31.76 -0.60
CA ALA A 160 -17.79 30.35 -0.88
C ALA A 160 -19.10 29.54 -0.93
N ARG A 161 -20.07 29.84 -0.05
CA ARG A 161 -21.34 29.11 0.00
C ARG A 161 -22.18 29.37 -1.24
N ALA A 162 -22.29 30.63 -1.67
CA ALA A 162 -23.00 31.00 -2.89
C ALA A 162 -22.25 30.52 -4.16
N ASN A 163 -20.92 30.62 -4.18
CA ASN A 163 -20.12 30.21 -5.32
C ASN A 163 -20.14 28.69 -5.51
N ARG A 164 -20.21 27.91 -4.43
CA ARG A 164 -20.26 26.44 -4.47
C ARG A 164 -21.43 25.90 -5.29
N VAL A 165 -22.58 26.58 -5.30
CA VAL A 165 -23.77 26.18 -6.09
C VAL A 165 -23.77 26.72 -7.51
N ARG A 166 -22.80 27.57 -7.88
CA ARG A 166 -22.69 28.15 -9.22
C ARG A 166 -22.46 27.05 -10.24
N GLY A 167 -23.32 27.03 -11.26
CA GLY A 167 -23.18 26.14 -12.41
C GLY A 167 -21.92 26.49 -13.21
N ILE A 168 -21.20 25.44 -13.61
CA ILE A 168 -20.11 25.48 -14.57
C ILE A 168 -20.56 24.67 -15.78
N GLU A 169 -20.54 25.31 -16.94
CA GLU A 169 -20.85 24.67 -18.20
C GLU A 169 -19.64 24.79 -19.13
N LEU A 170 -19.11 23.64 -19.53
CA LEU A 170 -18.17 23.53 -20.64
C LEU A 170 -19.00 23.12 -21.84
N ALA A 171 -19.10 24.04 -22.80
CA ALA A 171 -19.89 23.84 -24.00
C ALA A 171 -19.34 22.67 -24.82
N CYS A 172 -20.11 22.24 -25.82
CA CYS A 172 -19.66 21.19 -26.71
C CYS A 172 -18.28 21.49 -27.31
N GLY A 173 -17.37 20.52 -27.19
CA GLY A 173 -15.99 20.64 -27.69
C GLY A 173 -15.02 21.32 -26.73
N GLN A 174 -15.50 21.76 -25.56
CA GLN A 174 -14.66 22.25 -24.45
C GLN A 174 -14.48 21.19 -23.35
N GLY A 175 -15.25 20.09 -23.39
CA GLY A 175 -15.08 18.93 -22.51
C GLY A 175 -14.06 17.93 -23.05
N PRO A 176 -13.90 16.78 -22.36
CA PRO A 176 -13.09 15.66 -22.83
C PRO A 176 -13.44 15.21 -24.26
N VAL A 177 -12.44 14.80 -25.04
CA VAL A 177 -12.64 14.26 -26.39
C VAL A 177 -12.40 12.76 -26.38
N ILE A 178 -13.37 11.99 -26.87
CA ILE A 178 -13.25 10.53 -27.02
C ILE A 178 -12.92 10.23 -28.49
N ALA A 179 -11.81 9.56 -28.75
CA ALA A 179 -11.42 9.09 -30.07
C ALA A 179 -11.51 7.56 -30.12
N VAL A 180 -12.32 7.04 -31.03
CA VAL A 180 -12.49 5.60 -31.23
C VAL A 180 -12.90 5.31 -32.67
N SER A 181 -12.36 4.26 -33.28
CA SER A 181 -12.70 3.88 -34.68
C SER A 181 -12.50 5.00 -35.73
N GLY A 182 -11.57 5.95 -35.48
CA GLY A 182 -11.34 7.10 -36.36
C GLY A 182 -12.41 8.20 -36.26
N ARG A 183 -13.35 8.13 -35.30
CA ARG A 183 -14.29 9.22 -34.98
C ARG A 183 -13.82 9.94 -33.72
N PHE A 184 -13.98 11.26 -33.71
CA PHE A 184 -13.80 12.12 -32.55
C PHE A 184 -15.15 12.55 -32.02
N VAL A 185 -15.49 12.10 -30.82
CA VAL A 185 -16.73 12.42 -30.12
C VAL A 185 -16.43 13.53 -29.14
N GLN A 186 -16.94 14.71 -29.46
CA GLN A 186 -16.89 15.88 -28.59
C GLN A 186 -17.88 15.71 -27.44
N THR A 187 -17.49 16.17 -26.26
CA THR A 187 -18.36 16.17 -25.09
C THR A 187 -18.57 17.57 -24.53
N SER A 188 -19.64 17.70 -23.74
CA SER A 188 -19.92 18.84 -22.87
C SER A 188 -19.93 18.36 -21.42
N VAL A 189 -19.68 19.29 -20.51
CA VAL A 189 -19.68 19.04 -19.07
C VAL A 189 -20.55 20.10 -18.40
N SER A 190 -21.53 19.67 -17.62
CA SER A 190 -22.33 20.55 -16.77
C SER A 190 -22.19 20.09 -15.33
N THR A 191 -21.71 20.98 -14.47
CA THR A 191 -21.38 20.67 -13.08
C THR A 191 -21.53 21.92 -12.22
N THR A 192 -21.12 21.83 -10.95
CA THR A 192 -21.02 22.99 -10.05
C THR A 192 -19.60 23.16 -9.55
N VAL A 193 -19.27 24.35 -9.07
CA VAL A 193 -17.99 24.61 -8.37
C VAL A 193 -17.80 23.61 -7.22
N GLY A 194 -18.86 23.34 -6.44
CA GLY A 194 -18.81 22.39 -5.34
C GLY A 194 -18.50 20.96 -5.76
N ALA A 195 -19.05 20.49 -6.88
CA ALA A 195 -18.75 19.15 -7.38
C ALA A 195 -17.29 19.03 -7.86
N LEU A 196 -16.73 20.09 -8.46
CA LEU A 196 -15.31 20.15 -8.82
C LEU A 196 -14.39 20.13 -7.60
N LEU A 197 -14.73 20.92 -6.57
CA LEU A 197 -13.97 20.97 -5.32
C LEU A 197 -14.04 19.67 -4.51
N ASP A 198 -15.18 18.98 -4.54
CA ASP A 198 -15.36 17.69 -3.86
C ASP A 198 -14.67 16.51 -4.57
N GLY A 199 -14.10 16.73 -5.77
CA GLY A 199 -13.47 15.67 -6.56
C GLY A 199 -14.43 14.56 -7.00
N ARG A 200 -15.74 14.86 -7.11
CA ARG A 200 -16.73 13.85 -7.51
C ARG A 200 -16.61 13.52 -8.99
N PRO A 201 -16.87 12.26 -9.41
CA PRO A 201 -17.02 11.94 -10.82
C PRO A 201 -18.16 12.76 -11.45
N ILE A 202 -17.86 13.46 -12.55
CA ILE A 202 -18.81 14.29 -13.27
C ILE A 202 -19.05 13.64 -14.64
N PRO A 203 -20.30 13.30 -14.98
CA PRO A 203 -20.59 12.70 -16.27
C PRO A 203 -20.39 13.71 -17.41
N ALA A 204 -19.46 13.40 -18.31
CA ALA A 204 -19.34 14.10 -19.59
C ALA A 204 -20.43 13.57 -20.55
N LYS A 205 -21.19 14.48 -21.16
CA LYS A 205 -22.25 14.13 -22.11
C LYS A 205 -21.71 14.25 -23.53
N THR A 206 -21.99 13.27 -24.38
CA THR A 206 -21.64 13.38 -25.80
C THR A 206 -22.49 14.46 -26.45
N CYS A 207 -21.89 15.30 -27.29
CA CYS A 207 -22.66 16.30 -28.02
C CYS A 207 -23.49 15.69 -29.13
N ASP A 208 -22.93 14.69 -29.81
CA ASP A 208 -23.62 13.84 -30.77
C ASP A 208 -24.15 12.61 -30.01
N PRO A 209 -25.48 12.45 -29.88
CA PRO A 209 -26.06 11.27 -29.23
C PRO A 209 -26.06 10.04 -30.13
N ALA A 210 -25.65 10.16 -31.41
CA ALA A 210 -25.64 9.04 -32.32
C ALA A 210 -24.66 7.95 -31.84
N PRO A 211 -25.07 6.66 -31.90
CA PRO A 211 -24.20 5.57 -31.51
C PRO A 211 -22.98 5.49 -32.44
N ILE A 212 -21.86 5.05 -31.87
CA ILE A 212 -20.63 4.84 -32.61
C ILE A 212 -20.64 3.42 -33.15
N SER A 213 -20.61 3.25 -34.48
CA SER A 213 -20.43 1.94 -35.10
C SER A 213 -18.97 1.51 -34.98
N LEU A 214 -18.72 0.52 -34.12
CA LEU A 214 -17.40 -0.09 -33.96
C LEU A 214 -17.26 -1.27 -34.92
N ARG A 215 -16.10 -1.40 -35.55
CA ARG A 215 -15.79 -2.56 -36.41
C ARG A 215 -15.36 -3.73 -35.54
N THR A 216 -15.56 -4.94 -36.03
CA THR A 216 -15.02 -6.15 -35.40
C THR A 216 -13.49 -6.14 -35.40
N GLY A 217 -12.89 -6.62 -34.31
CA GLY A 217 -11.45 -6.72 -34.15
C GLY A 217 -10.90 -5.78 -33.08
N THR A 218 -9.58 -5.75 -32.93
CA THR A 218 -8.90 -4.87 -31.96
C THR A 218 -9.07 -3.41 -32.35
N GLN A 219 -9.48 -2.59 -31.40
CA GLN A 219 -9.66 -1.16 -31.59
C GLN A 219 -9.06 -0.39 -30.42
N GLU A 220 -8.57 0.81 -30.72
CA GLU A 220 -8.07 1.74 -29.71
C GLU A 220 -9.19 2.73 -29.34
N LEU A 221 -9.33 2.96 -28.03
CA LEU A 221 -10.17 4.02 -27.46
C LEU A 221 -9.27 4.95 -26.66
N LEU A 222 -9.21 6.20 -27.09
CA LEU A 222 -8.42 7.25 -26.45
C LEU A 222 -9.35 8.31 -25.90
N ILE A 223 -9.10 8.78 -24.68
CA ILE A 223 -9.84 9.89 -24.08
C ILE A 223 -8.84 10.98 -23.73
N SER A 224 -9.03 12.18 -24.27
CA SER A 224 -8.27 13.37 -23.94
C SER A 224 -9.10 14.26 -23.00
N PRO A 225 -8.84 14.27 -21.69
CA PRO A 225 -9.70 14.97 -20.71
C PRO A 225 -9.44 16.49 -20.60
N GLY A 226 -8.42 17.00 -21.29
CA GLY A 226 -7.94 18.38 -21.10
C GLY A 226 -7.12 18.56 -19.82
N SER A 227 -6.87 19.80 -19.42
CA SER A 227 -6.02 20.13 -18.26
C SER A 227 -6.77 20.20 -16.92
N ALA A 228 -8.10 20.24 -16.95
CA ALA A 228 -8.93 20.43 -15.77
C ALA A 228 -9.52 19.14 -15.20
N PHE A 229 -9.43 18.02 -15.94
CA PHE A 229 -10.05 16.76 -15.58
C PHE A 229 -9.09 15.59 -15.76
N ILE A 230 -9.42 14.49 -15.08
CA ILE A 230 -8.90 13.16 -15.34
C ILE A 230 -10.05 12.24 -15.73
N VAL A 231 -9.72 11.10 -16.33
CA VAL A 231 -10.71 10.09 -16.70
C VAL A 231 -10.86 9.11 -15.53
N ASP A 232 -12.04 9.12 -14.90
CA ASP A 232 -12.39 8.16 -13.83
C ASP A 232 -12.84 6.81 -14.41
N GLY A 233 -13.68 6.85 -15.44
CA GLY A 233 -14.16 5.66 -16.13
C GLY A 233 -14.85 5.99 -17.44
N VAL A 234 -14.97 4.98 -18.29
CA VAL A 234 -15.74 5.02 -19.54
C VAL A 234 -16.65 3.80 -19.59
N GLN A 235 -17.90 4.02 -19.96
CA GLN A 235 -18.87 2.96 -20.17
C GLN A 235 -19.26 2.91 -21.64
N LEU A 236 -19.00 1.78 -22.29
CA LEU A 236 -19.45 1.50 -23.65
C LEU A 236 -20.66 0.59 -23.59
N SER A 237 -21.83 1.18 -23.78
CA SER A 237 -23.10 0.45 -23.79
C SER A 237 -23.44 -0.01 -25.21
N GLY A 238 -23.49 -1.33 -25.40
CA GLY A 238 -23.99 -1.94 -26.64
C GLY A 238 -25.52 -2.00 -26.71
N PRO A 239 -26.11 -2.44 -27.83
CA PRO A 239 -27.57 -2.50 -28.01
C PRO A 239 -28.33 -3.32 -26.96
N LEU A 240 -27.68 -4.34 -26.39
CA LEU A 240 -28.27 -5.22 -25.36
C LEU A 240 -27.99 -4.73 -23.93
N SER A 241 -27.39 -3.55 -23.72
CA SER A 241 -27.04 -3.08 -22.37
C SER A 241 -28.27 -2.93 -21.47
N ALA A 242 -29.43 -2.62 -22.06
CA ALA A 242 -30.70 -2.51 -21.34
C ALA A 242 -31.21 -3.86 -20.80
N GLU A 243 -30.71 -4.98 -21.31
CA GLU A 243 -31.05 -6.32 -20.81
C GLU A 243 -30.27 -6.69 -19.54
N ILE A 244 -29.19 -5.95 -19.24
CA ILE A 244 -28.39 -6.14 -18.02
C ILE A 244 -29.06 -5.39 -16.87
N ALA A 245 -29.81 -6.12 -16.06
CA ALA A 245 -30.44 -5.60 -14.85
C ALA A 245 -29.79 -6.13 -13.58
N THR A 246 -29.80 -5.32 -12.52
CA THR A 246 -29.43 -5.78 -11.17
C THR A 246 -30.37 -6.90 -10.74
N ALA A 247 -29.79 -8.05 -10.37
CA ALA A 247 -30.58 -9.19 -9.91
C ALA A 247 -31.06 -8.95 -8.46
N PRO A 248 -32.38 -9.01 -8.18
CA PRO A 248 -32.88 -8.96 -6.82
C PRO A 248 -32.47 -10.22 -6.06
N THR A 249 -32.06 -10.06 -4.80
CA THR A 249 -31.76 -11.18 -3.90
C THR A 249 -32.93 -11.47 -2.99
N THR A 250 -33.14 -12.74 -2.66
CA THR A 250 -34.16 -13.16 -1.70
C THR A 250 -33.46 -14.05 -0.66
N PRO A 251 -33.59 -13.75 0.65
CA PRO A 251 -33.03 -14.61 1.69
C PRO A 251 -33.56 -16.03 1.57
N ALA A 252 -32.66 -17.02 1.60
CA ALA A 252 -33.02 -18.42 1.60
C ALA A 252 -33.16 -18.92 3.05
N PRO A 253 -34.25 -19.62 3.42
CA PRO A 253 -34.37 -20.20 4.75
C PRO A 253 -33.30 -21.26 5.00
N VAL A 254 -32.48 -21.05 6.03
CA VAL A 254 -31.42 -21.98 6.45
C VAL A 254 -31.97 -22.85 7.56
N THR A 255 -31.94 -24.18 7.39
CA THR A 255 -32.40 -25.14 8.39
C THR A 255 -31.27 -25.67 9.26
N GLU A 256 -30.05 -25.76 8.72
CA GLU A 256 -28.85 -26.18 9.45
C GLU A 256 -27.65 -25.38 8.95
N TRP A 257 -26.77 -24.97 9.87
CA TRP A 257 -25.52 -24.30 9.51
C TRP A 257 -24.37 -24.72 10.43
N THR A 258 -23.55 -25.65 9.96
CA THR A 258 -22.34 -26.10 10.65
C THR A 258 -21.10 -25.86 9.77
N ALA A 259 -19.93 -26.23 10.30
CA ALA A 259 -18.65 -26.04 9.64
C ALA A 259 -18.46 -26.94 8.40
N ASP A 260 -19.13 -28.09 8.34
CA ASP A 260 -18.97 -29.09 7.28
C ASP A 260 -20.29 -29.56 6.65
N ARG A 261 -21.43 -29.14 7.21
CA ARG A 261 -22.77 -29.41 6.67
C ARG A 261 -23.67 -28.19 6.82
N ARG A 262 -24.35 -27.79 5.75
CA ARG A 262 -25.33 -26.71 5.75
C ARG A 262 -26.55 -27.14 4.96
N GLU A 263 -27.72 -26.73 5.42
CA GLU A 263 -28.99 -27.09 4.78
C GLU A 263 -29.82 -25.84 4.51
N ILE A 264 -30.27 -25.72 3.26
CA ILE A 264 -30.97 -24.54 2.76
C ILE A 264 -32.26 -24.99 2.10
N SER A 265 -33.40 -24.49 2.56
CA SER A 265 -34.71 -24.82 2.00
C SER A 265 -35.01 -24.00 0.75
N LEU A 266 -35.38 -24.70 -0.33
CA LEU A 266 -35.74 -24.09 -1.60
C LEU A 266 -37.26 -24.12 -1.80
N ALA A 267 -37.85 -22.93 -1.92
CA ALA A 267 -39.20 -22.79 -2.46
C ALA A 267 -39.22 -23.12 -3.96
N ARG A 268 -40.28 -23.76 -4.47
CA ARG A 268 -40.43 -24.04 -5.91
C ARG A 268 -40.44 -22.73 -6.70
N SER A 269 -39.72 -22.68 -7.83
CA SER A 269 -39.71 -21.54 -8.75
C SER A 269 -39.82 -22.03 -10.19
N PRO A 270 -40.57 -21.36 -11.08
CA PRO A 270 -40.67 -21.76 -12.50
C PRO A 270 -39.41 -21.43 -13.31
N ILE A 271 -38.44 -20.72 -12.72
CA ILE A 271 -37.19 -20.32 -13.36
C ILE A 271 -35.98 -20.92 -12.63
N ALA A 272 -34.86 -21.04 -13.33
CA ALA A 272 -33.58 -21.37 -12.72
C ALA A 272 -33.13 -20.23 -11.79
N ARG A 273 -32.51 -20.57 -10.67
CA ARG A 273 -32.02 -19.62 -9.66
C ARG A 273 -30.59 -19.98 -9.26
N VAL A 274 -29.94 -19.10 -8.52
CA VAL A 274 -28.63 -19.36 -7.91
C VAL A 274 -28.78 -19.22 -6.40
N VAL A 275 -28.35 -20.24 -5.66
CA VAL A 275 -28.13 -20.12 -4.22
C VAL A 275 -26.74 -19.54 -4.02
N VAL A 276 -26.65 -18.48 -3.23
CA VAL A 276 -25.41 -17.74 -2.98
C VAL A 276 -25.05 -17.84 -1.51
N VAL A 277 -23.81 -18.19 -1.23
CA VAL A 277 -23.20 -18.08 0.09
C VAL A 277 -22.10 -17.03 -0.02
N PRO A 278 -22.18 -15.91 0.71
CA PRO A 278 -21.22 -14.80 0.59
C PRO A 278 -19.89 -15.10 1.31
N GLU A 279 -19.33 -16.27 1.02
CA GLU A 279 -18.02 -16.74 1.45
C GLU A 279 -17.16 -17.02 0.22
N SER A 280 -15.84 -17.00 0.39
CA SER A 280 -14.90 -17.30 -0.69
C SER A 280 -15.16 -18.68 -1.29
N VAL A 281 -15.12 -18.77 -2.62
CA VAL A 281 -15.26 -20.04 -3.35
C VAL A 281 -14.28 -21.08 -2.83
N ASN A 282 -14.78 -22.28 -2.56
CA ASN A 282 -13.97 -23.41 -2.14
C ASN A 282 -14.52 -24.70 -2.77
N PRO A 283 -13.72 -25.42 -3.58
CA PRO A 283 -14.16 -26.62 -4.28
C PRO A 283 -14.52 -27.78 -3.34
N GLY A 284 -14.16 -27.72 -2.06
CA GLY A 284 -14.54 -28.72 -1.06
C GLY A 284 -16.03 -28.72 -0.69
N TRP A 285 -16.75 -27.60 -0.92
CA TRP A 285 -18.19 -27.52 -0.69
C TRP A 285 -18.97 -28.03 -1.90
N VAL A 286 -19.81 -29.04 -1.67
CA VAL A 286 -20.66 -29.65 -2.70
C VAL A 286 -22.11 -29.54 -2.27
N ALA A 287 -22.93 -28.89 -3.08
CA ALA A 287 -24.38 -28.82 -2.87
C ALA A 287 -25.09 -29.97 -3.59
N ARG A 288 -26.00 -30.66 -2.88
CA ARG A 288 -26.83 -31.72 -3.42
C ARG A 288 -28.31 -31.45 -3.16
N THR A 289 -29.14 -31.88 -4.09
CA THR A 289 -30.61 -31.86 -3.98
C THR A 289 -31.13 -33.03 -3.12
N PRO A 290 -32.42 -32.99 -2.69
CA PRO A 290 -33.00 -34.09 -1.91
C PRO A 290 -32.93 -35.48 -2.57
N ASP A 291 -32.96 -35.54 -3.91
CA ASP A 291 -32.80 -36.74 -4.73
C ASP A 291 -31.32 -37.14 -4.95
N GLY A 292 -30.38 -36.40 -4.36
CA GLY A 292 -28.94 -36.70 -4.39
C GLY A 292 -28.18 -36.13 -5.60
N ALA A 293 -28.85 -35.41 -6.51
CA ALA A 293 -28.19 -34.80 -7.65
C ALA A 293 -27.27 -33.65 -7.21
N THR A 294 -26.08 -33.56 -7.81
CA THR A 294 -25.10 -32.51 -7.47
C THR A 294 -25.39 -31.25 -8.26
N LEU A 295 -25.48 -30.11 -7.58
CA LEU A 295 -25.70 -28.82 -8.22
C LEU A 295 -24.41 -28.27 -8.83
N THR A 296 -24.54 -27.61 -9.97
CA THR A 296 -23.40 -26.99 -10.67
C THR A 296 -22.91 -25.77 -9.91
N PRO A 297 -21.62 -25.71 -9.49
CA PRO A 297 -21.07 -24.55 -8.81
C PRO A 297 -20.89 -23.38 -9.79
N VAL A 298 -21.06 -22.17 -9.28
CA VAL A 298 -20.83 -20.93 -10.01
C VAL A 298 -20.18 -19.90 -9.08
N ILE A 299 -19.27 -19.10 -9.63
CA ILE A 299 -18.64 -18.00 -8.91
C ILE A 299 -19.54 -16.77 -9.06
N VAL A 300 -20.11 -16.32 -7.95
CA VAL A 300 -21.02 -15.17 -7.91
C VAL A 300 -20.22 -13.92 -7.54
N ASN A 301 -20.47 -12.79 -8.21
CA ASN A 301 -19.78 -11.53 -7.97
C ASN A 301 -18.24 -11.61 -8.04
N GLY A 302 -17.70 -12.59 -8.77
CA GLY A 302 -16.26 -12.79 -8.95
C GLY A 302 -15.52 -13.50 -7.81
N TRP A 303 -16.15 -13.75 -6.65
CA TRP A 303 -15.47 -14.38 -5.51
C TRP A 303 -16.34 -15.27 -4.62
N GLN A 304 -17.66 -15.08 -4.66
CA GLN A 304 -18.59 -15.76 -3.76
C GLN A 304 -18.92 -17.16 -4.25
N GLN A 305 -19.16 -18.05 -3.30
CA GLN A 305 -19.64 -19.39 -3.56
C GLN A 305 -21.11 -19.35 -4.01
N GLY A 306 -21.44 -20.07 -5.08
CA GLY A 306 -22.83 -20.29 -5.47
C GLY A 306 -23.05 -21.62 -6.20
N TRP A 307 -24.33 -21.99 -6.33
CA TRP A 307 -24.76 -23.16 -7.08
C TRP A 307 -26.04 -22.88 -7.86
N VAL A 308 -26.11 -23.38 -9.09
CA VAL A 308 -27.28 -23.27 -9.96
C VAL A 308 -28.36 -24.26 -9.50
N VAL A 309 -29.55 -23.73 -9.21
CA VAL A 309 -30.76 -24.47 -8.88
C VAL A 309 -31.67 -24.49 -10.11
N PRO A 310 -31.97 -25.68 -10.69
CA PRO A 310 -32.86 -25.79 -11.85
C PRO A 310 -34.29 -25.29 -11.58
N ALA A 311 -34.99 -24.90 -12.64
CA ALA A 311 -36.41 -24.59 -12.57
C ALA A 311 -37.21 -25.78 -12.03
N GLY A 312 -38.22 -25.51 -11.21
CA GLY A 312 -39.09 -26.51 -10.58
C GLY A 312 -38.50 -27.20 -9.35
N ALA A 313 -37.20 -27.06 -9.09
CA ALA A 313 -36.54 -27.65 -7.92
C ALA A 313 -37.14 -27.11 -6.61
N VAL A 314 -37.37 -28.00 -5.66
CA VAL A 314 -38.02 -27.74 -4.38
C VAL A 314 -37.45 -28.65 -3.30
N GLY A 315 -37.50 -28.21 -2.05
CA GLY A 315 -37.02 -28.97 -0.89
C GLY A 315 -35.67 -28.49 -0.40
N THR A 316 -35.10 -29.21 0.57
CA THR A 316 -33.86 -28.81 1.23
C THR A 316 -32.64 -29.29 0.46
N ILE A 317 -31.79 -28.37 0.03
CA ILE A 317 -30.46 -28.73 -0.49
C ILE A 317 -29.47 -28.85 0.67
N THR A 318 -28.56 -29.80 0.55
CA THR A 318 -27.50 -30.03 1.53
C THR A 318 -26.15 -29.68 0.92
N LEU A 319 -25.46 -28.72 1.53
CA LEU A 319 -24.08 -28.36 1.24
C LEU A 319 -23.21 -29.15 2.19
N GLY A 320 -22.31 -29.99 1.67
CA GLY A 320 -21.40 -30.80 2.47
C GLY A 320 -19.94 -30.57 2.10
N PHE A 321 -19.06 -30.57 3.09
CA PHE A 321 -17.61 -30.52 2.91
C PHE A 321 -17.02 -31.93 2.94
N ALA A 322 -16.88 -32.55 1.76
CA ALA A 322 -16.64 -34.00 1.64
C ALA A 322 -15.36 -34.49 2.33
N SER A 323 -14.32 -33.66 2.41
CA SER A 323 -13.03 -34.02 3.02
C SER A 323 -12.99 -33.89 4.55
N ASN A 324 -14.04 -33.36 5.20
CA ASN A 324 -14.05 -33.22 6.66
C ASN A 324 -14.07 -34.58 7.39
N GLY A 325 -14.81 -35.56 6.87
CA GLY A 325 -14.87 -36.91 7.42
C GLY A 325 -13.50 -37.59 7.53
N PRO A 326 -12.78 -37.82 6.42
CA PRO A 326 -11.45 -38.44 6.47
C PRO A 326 -10.44 -37.60 7.26
N TYR A 327 -10.53 -36.26 7.21
CA TYR A 327 -9.71 -35.38 8.05
C TYR A 327 -9.89 -35.66 9.54
N ARG A 328 -11.13 -35.71 10.04
CA ARG A 328 -11.42 -35.97 11.45
C ARG A 328 -11.01 -37.39 11.88
N VAL A 329 -11.24 -38.38 11.02
CA VAL A 329 -10.80 -39.77 11.29
C VAL A 329 -9.27 -39.84 11.40
N GLY A 330 -8.54 -39.23 10.47
CA GLY A 330 -7.08 -39.21 10.51
C GLY A 330 -6.54 -38.49 11.74
N LEU A 331 -7.14 -37.35 12.11
CA LEU A 331 -6.73 -36.58 13.28
C LEU A 331 -6.95 -37.35 14.59
N LEU A 332 -8.15 -37.89 14.79
CA LEU A 332 -8.49 -38.66 15.99
C LEU A 332 -7.71 -39.97 16.05
N GLY A 333 -7.57 -40.67 14.92
CA GLY A 333 -6.79 -41.90 14.82
C GLY A 333 -5.32 -41.66 15.16
N GLY A 334 -4.70 -40.62 14.60
CA GLY A 334 -3.32 -40.25 14.90
C GLY A 334 -3.12 -39.90 16.37
N LEU A 335 -4.04 -39.14 16.97
CA LEU A 335 -3.98 -38.80 18.40
C LEU A 335 -4.12 -40.03 19.29
N ALA A 336 -5.01 -40.97 18.94
CA ALA A 336 -5.24 -42.21 19.67
C ALA A 336 -4.05 -43.19 19.62
N LEU A 337 -3.13 -43.04 18.65
CA LEU A 337 -1.90 -43.83 18.58
C LEU A 337 -0.82 -43.34 19.56
N LEU A 338 -0.89 -42.11 20.07
CA LEU A 338 0.12 -41.58 20.99
C LEU A 338 0.16 -42.31 22.35
N PRO A 339 -0.98 -42.64 23.01
CA PRO A 339 -0.97 -43.47 24.21
C PRO A 339 -0.41 -44.87 23.97
N LEU A 340 -0.67 -45.47 22.81
CA LEU A 340 -0.09 -46.77 22.45
C LEU A 340 1.43 -46.68 22.32
N LEU A 341 1.93 -45.63 21.65
CA LEU A 341 3.36 -45.36 21.56
C LEU A 341 3.98 -45.16 22.95
N LEU A 342 3.32 -44.39 23.83
CA LEU A 342 3.78 -44.18 25.20
C LEU A 342 3.82 -45.49 26.00
N MET A 343 2.79 -46.33 25.87
CA MET A 343 2.76 -47.67 26.48
C MET A 343 3.91 -48.53 25.97
N LEU A 344 4.13 -48.58 24.65
CA LEU A 344 5.24 -49.35 24.07
C LEU A 344 6.62 -48.84 24.53
N ALA A 345 6.75 -47.54 24.77
CA ALA A 345 7.97 -46.93 25.28
C ALA A 345 8.21 -47.18 26.78
N LEU A 346 7.14 -47.27 27.59
CA LEU A 346 7.21 -47.43 29.04
C LEU A 346 7.16 -48.89 29.52
N VAL A 347 6.62 -49.82 28.73
CA VAL A 347 6.53 -51.24 29.10
C VAL A 347 7.91 -51.89 28.96
N PRO A 348 8.54 -52.34 30.07
CA PRO A 348 9.84 -52.98 30.00
C PRO A 348 9.74 -54.30 29.23
N PRO A 349 10.78 -54.67 28.46
CA PRO A 349 10.80 -55.93 27.74
C PRO A 349 10.64 -57.11 28.71
N ARG A 350 9.69 -58.00 28.40
CA ARG A 350 9.36 -59.17 29.27
C ARG A 350 10.38 -60.29 29.20
N ARG A 351 11.27 -60.27 28.21
CA ARG A 351 12.38 -61.23 28.09
C ARG A 351 13.68 -60.47 28.33
N PRO A 352 14.59 -60.98 29.18
CA PRO A 352 15.95 -60.46 29.20
C PRO A 352 16.52 -60.64 27.79
N GLU A 353 16.86 -59.51 27.14
CA GLU A 353 17.60 -59.57 25.89
C GLU A 353 18.91 -60.29 26.17
N THR A 354 19.19 -61.33 25.38
CA THR A 354 20.55 -61.81 25.26
C THR A 354 21.31 -60.66 24.62
N ALA A 355 22.22 -60.04 25.35
CA ALA A 355 23.03 -58.94 24.85
C ALA A 355 23.81 -59.43 23.63
N GLY A 356 23.27 -59.15 22.44
CA GLY A 356 24.00 -59.30 21.19
C GLY A 356 25.21 -58.36 21.21
N PRO A 357 26.20 -58.59 20.34
CA PRO A 357 27.27 -57.62 20.16
C PRO A 357 26.66 -56.24 19.87
N ALA A 358 27.16 -55.21 20.55
CA ALA A 358 26.70 -53.84 20.33
C ALA A 358 26.76 -53.50 18.83
N ALA A 359 25.75 -52.78 18.34
CA ALA A 359 25.72 -52.36 16.95
C ALA A 359 27.01 -51.58 16.65
N ALA A 360 27.86 -52.14 15.80
CA ALA A 360 29.09 -51.48 15.38
C ALA A 360 28.75 -50.41 14.34
N PRO A 361 29.27 -49.18 14.50
CA PRO A 361 29.14 -48.17 13.46
C PRO A 361 29.85 -48.64 12.19
N TRP A 362 29.35 -48.20 11.04
CA TRP A 362 29.96 -48.55 9.77
C TRP A 362 31.34 -47.88 9.65
N ALA A 363 32.35 -48.64 9.24
CA ALA A 363 33.71 -48.14 8.97
C ALA A 363 34.06 -48.26 7.47
N PRO A 364 33.38 -47.52 6.57
CA PRO A 364 33.44 -47.83 5.14
C PRO A 364 34.68 -47.23 4.44
N GLY A 365 35.70 -46.82 5.19
CA GLY A 365 37.02 -46.40 4.69
C GLY A 365 36.95 -45.40 3.54
N ALA A 366 37.33 -45.83 2.34
CA ALA A 366 37.35 -44.99 1.14
C ALA A 366 35.97 -44.41 0.76
N LEU A 367 34.88 -45.14 1.03
CA LEU A 367 33.51 -44.68 0.76
C LEU A 367 33.11 -43.52 1.70
N ALA A 368 33.60 -43.49 2.94
CA ALA A 368 33.39 -42.35 3.83
C ALA A 368 34.07 -41.09 3.29
N GLY A 369 35.28 -41.21 2.74
CA GLY A 369 35.97 -40.10 2.07
C GLY A 369 35.21 -39.58 0.84
N LEU A 370 34.63 -40.47 0.04
CA LEU A 370 33.74 -40.09 -1.07
C LEU A 370 32.48 -39.37 -0.57
N GLY A 371 31.87 -39.86 0.52
CA GLY A 371 30.72 -39.21 1.16
C GLY A 371 31.04 -37.80 1.64
N VAL A 372 32.21 -37.59 2.26
CA VAL A 372 32.67 -36.26 2.71
C VAL A 372 32.85 -35.30 1.53
N ILE A 373 33.41 -35.76 0.40
CA ILE A 373 33.52 -34.94 -0.82
C ILE A 373 32.13 -34.63 -1.40
N ALA A 374 31.22 -35.60 -1.42
CA ALA A 374 29.85 -35.42 -1.92
C ALA A 374 29.06 -34.40 -1.06
N VAL A 375 29.23 -34.43 0.26
CA VAL A 375 28.65 -33.43 1.16
C VAL A 375 29.24 -32.05 0.89
N GLY A 376 30.56 -31.94 0.71
CA GLY A 376 31.21 -30.69 0.30
C GLY A 376 30.61 -30.16 -1.01
N ALA A 377 30.44 -31.01 -2.02
CA ALA A 377 29.82 -30.67 -3.30
C ALA A 377 28.37 -30.18 -3.13
N ALA A 378 27.58 -30.81 -2.27
CA ALA A 378 26.20 -30.40 -2.01
C ALA A 378 26.13 -29.04 -1.28
N ILE A 379 27.09 -28.75 -0.39
CA ILE A 379 27.12 -27.49 0.38
C ILE A 379 27.59 -26.31 -0.48
N ALA A 380 28.64 -26.48 -1.28
CA ALA A 380 29.33 -25.36 -1.93
C ALA A 380 29.77 -25.65 -3.39
N GLY A 381 29.18 -26.66 -4.03
CA GLY A 381 29.49 -27.02 -5.42
C GLY A 381 30.97 -27.37 -5.62
N VAL A 382 31.55 -26.86 -6.71
CA VAL A 382 32.96 -27.11 -7.06
C VAL A 382 33.92 -26.57 -5.99
N GLY A 383 33.61 -25.43 -5.36
CA GLY A 383 34.41 -24.89 -4.25
C GLY A 383 34.40 -25.82 -3.03
N GLY A 384 33.25 -26.41 -2.75
CA GLY A 384 33.09 -27.47 -1.75
C GLY A 384 33.93 -28.71 -2.03
N VAL A 385 33.90 -29.22 -3.27
CA VAL A 385 34.76 -30.35 -3.70
C VAL A 385 36.24 -30.01 -3.48
N ALA A 386 36.67 -28.80 -3.85
CA ALA A 386 38.05 -28.37 -3.71
C ALA A 386 38.49 -28.30 -2.23
N VAL A 387 37.71 -27.65 -1.37
CA VAL A 387 38.06 -27.46 0.05
C VAL A 387 37.99 -28.78 0.83
N PHE A 388 36.93 -29.58 0.63
CA PHE A 388 36.81 -30.89 1.29
C PHE A 388 37.82 -31.90 0.73
N GLY A 389 38.10 -31.86 -0.57
CA GLY A 389 39.15 -32.67 -1.20
C GLY A 389 40.55 -32.30 -0.69
N ALA A 390 40.85 -31.01 -0.50
CA ALA A 390 42.10 -30.55 0.08
C ALA A 390 42.25 -30.97 1.55
N ALA A 391 41.18 -30.85 2.34
CA ALA A 391 41.16 -31.34 3.73
C ALA A 391 41.40 -32.87 3.79
N LEU A 392 40.75 -33.64 2.90
CA LEU A 392 40.95 -35.09 2.79
C LEU A 392 42.36 -35.45 2.31
N LEU A 393 42.95 -34.69 1.39
CA LEU A 393 44.35 -34.90 1.01
C LEU A 393 45.28 -34.59 2.18
N GLY A 394 44.96 -33.55 2.96
CA GLY A 394 45.65 -33.18 4.19
C GLY A 394 45.71 -34.33 5.20
N THR A 395 44.60 -35.05 5.43
CA THR A 395 44.66 -36.26 6.28
C THR A 395 45.54 -37.33 5.70
N ARG A 396 45.55 -37.51 4.37
CA ARG A 396 46.39 -38.52 3.72
C ARG A 396 47.88 -38.23 3.83
N LEU A 397 48.27 -36.96 3.76
CA LEU A 397 49.66 -36.53 3.90
C LEU A 397 50.14 -36.56 5.36
N LEU A 398 49.23 -36.34 6.32
CA LEU A 398 49.53 -36.29 7.75
C LEU A 398 49.26 -37.61 8.48
N ARG A 399 49.04 -38.73 7.76
CA ARG A 399 48.73 -40.05 8.34
C ARG A 399 49.72 -40.50 9.42
N HIS A 400 51.01 -40.22 9.24
CA HIS A 400 52.08 -40.59 10.18
C HIS A 400 52.31 -39.54 11.30
N ARG A 401 51.56 -38.43 11.29
CA ARG A 401 51.67 -37.31 12.25
C ARG A 401 50.31 -36.99 12.90
N ARG A 402 49.62 -38.00 13.43
CA ARG A 402 48.25 -37.89 13.96
C ARG A 402 48.08 -36.76 15.00
N ARG A 403 49.01 -36.61 15.94
CA ARG A 403 49.01 -35.52 16.94
C ARG A 403 49.01 -34.12 16.32
N LEU A 404 49.66 -33.94 15.16
CA LEU A 404 49.68 -32.66 14.45
C LEU A 404 48.34 -32.41 13.75
N PHE A 405 47.77 -33.44 13.13
CA PHE A 405 46.46 -33.36 12.49
C PHE A 405 45.36 -32.99 13.50
N ASP A 406 45.30 -33.66 14.65
CA ASP A 406 44.28 -33.38 15.68
C ASP A 406 44.40 -31.93 16.21
N ARG A 407 45.63 -31.44 16.43
CA ARG A 407 45.88 -30.05 16.84
C ARG A 407 45.46 -29.04 15.77
N LEU A 408 45.72 -29.35 14.48
CA LEU A 408 45.30 -28.49 13.38
C LEU A 408 43.79 -28.41 13.30
N THR A 409 43.07 -29.53 13.38
CA THR A 409 41.60 -29.53 13.40
C THR A 409 41.03 -28.73 14.56
N LEU A 410 41.59 -28.90 15.77
CA LEU A 410 41.15 -28.18 16.97
C LEU A 410 41.29 -26.66 16.85
N VAL A 411 42.25 -26.17 16.05
CA VAL A 411 42.45 -24.74 15.81
C VAL A 411 41.64 -24.26 14.60
N VAL A 412 41.72 -24.98 13.48
CA VAL A 412 41.15 -24.56 12.18
C VAL A 412 39.62 -24.53 12.21
N ALA A 413 38.97 -25.51 12.87
CA ALA A 413 37.52 -25.54 12.95
C ALA A 413 36.91 -24.32 13.69
N PRO A 414 37.28 -24.02 14.96
CA PRO A 414 36.74 -22.84 15.63
C PRO A 414 37.27 -21.53 15.02
N ALA A 415 38.55 -21.45 14.64
CA ALA A 415 39.10 -20.22 14.07
C ALA A 415 38.44 -19.85 12.74
N GLY A 416 38.13 -20.84 11.89
CA GLY A 416 37.43 -20.60 10.63
C GLY A 416 36.01 -20.06 10.83
N LEU A 417 35.24 -20.61 11.77
CA LEU A 417 33.90 -20.10 12.10
C LEU A 417 33.93 -18.73 12.78
N ILE A 418 34.87 -18.50 13.70
CA ILE A 418 35.05 -17.19 14.35
C ILE A 418 35.41 -16.12 13.31
N LEU A 419 36.33 -16.44 12.39
CA LEU A 419 36.73 -15.52 11.33
C LEU A 419 35.56 -15.22 10.38
N ALA A 420 34.80 -16.24 9.96
CA ALA A 420 33.61 -16.05 9.14
C ALA A 420 32.58 -15.13 9.83
N GLY A 421 32.32 -15.35 11.12
CA GLY A 421 31.41 -14.53 11.92
C GLY A 421 31.90 -13.08 12.08
N ALA A 422 33.19 -12.88 12.35
CA ALA A 422 33.79 -11.56 12.48
C ALA A 422 33.75 -10.77 11.16
N LEU A 423 33.97 -11.44 10.02
CA LEU A 423 33.81 -10.84 8.71
C LEU A 423 32.34 -10.45 8.47
N LEU A 424 31.40 -11.37 8.69
CA LEU A 424 29.96 -11.12 8.50
C LEU A 424 29.43 -9.99 9.38
N ALA A 425 29.96 -9.84 10.60
CA ALA A 425 29.56 -8.78 11.53
C ALA A 425 29.86 -7.36 11.01
N ARG A 426 30.80 -7.18 10.07
CA ARG A 426 31.03 -5.87 9.42
C ARG A 426 29.89 -5.47 8.48
N TYR A 427 29.26 -6.45 7.83
CA TYR A 427 28.21 -6.22 6.82
C TYR A 427 27.08 -7.26 6.97
N PRO A 428 26.32 -7.18 8.08
CA PRO A 428 25.27 -8.14 8.39
C PRO A 428 24.04 -7.96 7.47
N TRP A 429 23.06 -8.85 7.62
CA TRP A 429 21.79 -8.74 6.90
C TRP A 429 21.12 -7.37 7.15
N ARG A 430 20.74 -6.66 6.09
CA ARG A 430 20.24 -5.26 6.08
C ARG A 430 21.25 -4.17 6.45
N SER A 431 22.55 -4.44 6.36
CA SER A 431 23.54 -3.37 6.37
C SER A 431 23.29 -2.40 5.20
N VAL A 432 23.47 -1.10 5.47
CA VAL A 432 23.32 -0.03 4.48
C VAL A 432 24.35 -0.18 3.35
N ASP A 433 25.53 -0.69 3.67
CA ASP A 433 26.65 -0.89 2.75
C ASP A 433 26.60 -2.26 2.03
N GLY A 434 25.50 -2.98 2.14
CA GLY A 434 25.28 -4.29 1.52
C GLY A 434 25.54 -5.47 2.45
N TYR A 435 25.16 -6.67 2.01
CA TYR A 435 25.34 -7.93 2.73
C TYR A 435 26.53 -8.69 2.14
N ILE A 436 27.42 -9.22 2.98
CA ILE A 436 28.61 -9.97 2.51
C ILE A 436 28.52 -11.47 2.76
N GLY A 437 27.40 -11.98 3.28
CA GLY A 437 27.32 -13.39 3.66
C GLY A 437 27.34 -14.34 2.47
N ASP A 438 27.07 -13.87 1.26
CA ASP A 438 27.26 -14.61 0.00
C ASP A 438 28.69 -14.49 -0.56
N SER A 439 29.52 -13.62 -0.01
CA SER A 439 30.89 -13.42 -0.48
C SER A 439 31.79 -14.63 -0.17
N ALA A 440 32.72 -14.90 -1.08
CA ALA A 440 33.71 -15.97 -0.90
C ALA A 440 34.58 -15.77 0.36
N TRP A 441 34.82 -14.52 0.77
CA TRP A 441 35.63 -14.19 1.94
C TRP A 441 34.96 -14.57 3.26
N ALA A 442 33.63 -14.45 3.36
CA ALA A 442 32.88 -14.91 4.52
C ALA A 442 32.62 -16.42 4.47
N GLN A 443 32.36 -16.97 3.27
CA GLN A 443 32.02 -18.38 3.07
C GLN A 443 33.21 -19.34 3.18
N LEU A 444 34.41 -18.97 2.69
CA LEU A 444 35.57 -19.85 2.66
C LEU A 444 36.05 -20.28 4.06
N PRO A 445 36.20 -19.38 5.07
CA PRO A 445 36.60 -19.79 6.41
C PRO A 445 35.59 -20.71 7.09
N ALA A 446 34.29 -20.49 6.87
CA ALA A 446 33.24 -21.38 7.35
C ALA A 446 33.32 -22.76 6.69
N LEU A 447 33.54 -22.79 5.37
CA LEU A 447 33.67 -24.04 4.61
C LEU A 447 34.91 -24.83 5.03
N VAL A 448 36.04 -24.16 5.27
CA VAL A 448 37.28 -24.76 5.78
C VAL A 448 37.07 -25.36 7.18
N ALA A 449 36.33 -24.65 8.05
CA ALA A 449 36.01 -25.15 9.38
C ALA A 449 35.20 -26.46 9.35
N VAL A 450 34.14 -26.49 8.52
CA VAL A 450 33.30 -27.69 8.36
C VAL A 450 34.09 -28.83 7.70
N ALA A 451 34.91 -28.54 6.70
CA ALA A 451 35.74 -29.55 6.04
C ALA A 451 36.77 -30.18 6.98
N ALA A 452 37.45 -29.35 7.80
CA ALA A 452 38.40 -29.83 8.80
C ALA A 452 37.71 -30.76 9.82
N LEU A 453 36.53 -30.38 10.31
CA LEU A 453 35.74 -31.19 11.23
C LEU A 453 35.28 -32.50 10.57
N ALA A 454 34.69 -32.43 9.38
CA ALA A 454 34.16 -33.60 8.68
C ALA A 454 35.23 -34.66 8.38
N VAL A 455 36.42 -34.21 7.97
CA VAL A 455 37.53 -35.11 7.67
C VAL A 455 38.16 -35.67 8.95
N SER A 456 38.05 -34.99 10.10
CA SER A 456 38.57 -35.50 11.37
C SER A 456 37.79 -36.70 11.92
N ALA A 457 36.54 -36.86 11.50
CA ALA A 457 35.69 -38.01 11.84
C ALA A 457 35.99 -39.27 10.99
N LEU A 458 36.90 -39.19 10.01
CA LEU A 458 37.30 -40.34 9.19
C LEU A 458 38.37 -41.14 9.94
N GLU A 459 37.99 -42.18 10.66
CA GLU A 459 38.94 -43.13 11.27
C GLU A 459 39.68 -43.94 10.17
N ASN A 460 41.02 -43.97 10.25
CA ASN A 460 41.85 -44.89 9.48
C ASN A 460 42.14 -46.14 10.32
N ASP A 461 41.70 -47.27 9.80
CA ASP A 461 41.60 -48.60 10.41
C ASP A 461 42.94 -49.33 10.61
N THR A 462 44.00 -48.64 11.05
CA THR A 462 45.35 -49.25 11.18
C THR A 462 45.78 -49.60 12.60
N ALA A 463 44.86 -49.77 13.54
CA ALA A 463 45.20 -50.13 14.92
C ALA A 463 44.31 -51.24 15.50
N ALA A 464 44.18 -52.37 14.80
CA ALA A 464 43.69 -53.61 15.39
C ALA A 464 44.33 -54.83 14.71
N LYS A 465 45.63 -55.07 14.95
CA LYS A 465 46.17 -56.43 14.87
C LYS A 465 46.26 -56.96 16.30
N PRO A 466 45.48 -57.98 16.69
CA PRO A 466 45.70 -58.64 17.97
C PRO A 466 47.03 -59.40 17.90
N SER A 467 47.91 -59.15 18.87
CA SER A 467 49.06 -60.01 19.13
C SER A 467 48.56 -61.40 19.52
N THR A 468 49.03 -62.42 18.80
CA THR A 468 48.88 -63.84 19.12
C THR A 468 49.41 -64.20 20.50
#